data_AF-A0A519UVY1-F1
#
_entry.id   AF-A0A519UVY1-F1
#
_cell.length_a   1.000
_cell.length_b   1.000
_cell.length_c   1.000
_cell.angle_alpha   90.00
_cell.angle_beta   90.00
_cell.angle_gamma   90.00
#
_symmetry.space_group_name_H-M   'P 1'
#
loop_
_entity.id
_entity.type
_entity.pdbx_description
1 polymer ?
#
loop_
_entity_poly.entity_id
_entity_poly.type
_entity_poly.pdbx_seq_one_letter_code
_entity_poly.pdbx_strand_id
1 'polypeptide(L)'
;PLIRAVRGPEYAQFAEVSQRAFWREPFAVTPAADRMGYRLHGPALARSVPTELLSSAVTFGTVQVPPGGQPIVLLADAQTTGGYPRLAQVITADFGALAQARPGHALRFTEVSLAEAQALYLAQERRLRALGPAIAWKL
;
A
#
# COMPACT_ATOMS: atom_id res chain seq x y z
N PRO A 1 -0.67 7.83 -9.50
CA PRO A 1 -2.03 7.86 -8.92
C PRO A 1 -1.97 8.20 -7.42
N LEU A 2 -3.05 8.75 -6.87
CA LEU A 2 -3.20 8.91 -5.42
C LEU A 2 -3.78 7.62 -4.83
N ILE A 3 -3.09 7.02 -3.87
CA ILE A 3 -3.43 5.74 -3.25
C ILE A 3 -3.69 5.96 -1.76
N ARG A 4 -4.87 5.59 -1.27
CA ARG A 4 -5.25 5.71 0.13
C ARG A 4 -4.68 4.55 0.94
N ALA A 5 -4.14 4.87 2.12
CA ALA A 5 -3.60 3.89 3.04
C ALA A 5 -3.86 4.28 4.49
N VAL A 6 -3.92 3.28 5.37
CA VAL A 6 -3.92 3.46 6.82
C VAL A 6 -2.49 3.29 7.34
N ARG A 7 -2.18 3.88 8.50
CA ARG A 7 -0.90 3.65 9.18
C ARG A 7 -0.70 2.18 9.51
N GLY A 8 0.50 1.68 9.27
CA GLY A 8 0.90 0.32 9.62
C GLY A 8 1.31 0.20 11.10
N PRO A 9 1.46 -1.04 11.60
CA PRO A 9 1.78 -1.27 13.02
C PRO A 9 3.12 -0.65 13.44
N GLU A 10 4.11 -0.64 12.55
CA GLU A 10 5.44 -0.09 12.83
C GLU A 10 5.58 1.41 12.46
N TYR A 11 4.48 2.09 12.10
CA TYR A 11 4.53 3.50 11.64
C TYR A 11 5.24 4.45 12.62
N ALA A 12 4.96 4.32 13.92
CA ALA A 12 5.57 5.16 14.96
C ALA A 12 7.09 4.95 15.11
N GLN A 13 7.65 3.89 14.53
CA GLN A 13 9.08 3.60 14.56
C GLN A 13 9.86 4.33 13.46
N PHE A 14 9.16 5.05 12.56
CA PHE A 14 9.78 5.87 11.52
C PHE A 14 10.02 7.29 12.03
N ALA A 15 11.12 7.91 11.59
CA ALA A 15 11.39 9.30 11.89
C ALA A 15 10.25 10.19 11.34
N GLU A 16 9.90 11.26 12.05
CA GLU A 16 8.79 12.15 11.64
C GLU A 16 9.00 12.73 10.23
N VAL A 17 10.25 12.99 9.85
CA VAL A 17 10.60 13.41 8.48
C VAL A 17 10.20 12.38 7.43
N SER A 18 10.42 11.09 7.71
CA SER A 18 10.05 9.97 6.82
C SER A 18 8.55 9.72 6.83
N GLN A 19 7.90 9.84 7.99
CA GLN A 19 6.45 9.81 8.10
C GLN A 19 5.79 10.89 7.23
N ARG A 20 6.29 12.14 7.30
CA ARG A 20 5.81 13.23 6.43
C ARG A 20 6.13 12.99 4.96
N ALA A 21 7.34 12.53 4.65
CA ALA A 21 7.76 12.26 3.27
C ALA A 21 6.86 11.21 2.61
N PHE A 22 6.52 10.13 3.33
CA PHE A 22 5.65 9.08 2.81
C PHE A 22 4.27 9.61 2.35
N TRP A 23 3.68 10.53 3.11
CA TRP A 23 2.36 11.09 2.79
C TRP A 23 2.39 12.28 1.82
N ARG A 24 3.54 12.94 1.63
CA ARG A 24 3.63 14.18 0.85
C ARG A 24 4.40 14.04 -0.46
N GLU A 25 5.37 13.13 -0.52
CA GLU A 25 6.27 13.02 -1.67
C GLU A 25 5.80 11.95 -2.65
N PRO A 26 6.11 12.11 -3.94
CA PRO A 26 5.84 11.08 -4.94
C PRO A 26 6.89 9.96 -4.86
N PHE A 27 6.44 8.74 -5.17
CA PHE A 27 7.28 7.55 -5.29
C PHE A 27 7.11 6.93 -6.67
N ALA A 28 8.19 6.80 -7.43
CA ALA A 28 8.16 6.18 -8.75
C ALA A 28 8.15 4.66 -8.65
N VAL A 29 7.26 3.99 -9.37
CA VAL A 29 7.30 2.53 -9.55
C VAL A 29 8.54 2.19 -10.37
N THR A 30 9.43 1.36 -9.83
CA THR A 30 10.68 0.99 -10.51
C THR A 30 10.45 -0.12 -11.56
N PRO A 31 11.40 -0.35 -12.48
CA PRO A 31 11.32 -1.46 -13.43
C PRO A 31 11.33 -2.86 -12.79
N ALA A 32 11.78 -2.97 -11.54
CA ALA A 32 11.78 -4.22 -10.77
C ALA A 32 10.41 -4.52 -10.12
N ALA A 33 9.33 -3.92 -10.64
CA ALA A 33 7.97 -4.15 -10.21
C ALA A 33 7.39 -5.40 -10.90
N ASP A 34 6.80 -6.29 -10.11
CA ASP A 34 6.16 -7.52 -10.59
C ASP A 34 4.88 -7.80 -9.77
N ARG A 35 4.35 -9.03 -9.87
CA ARG A 35 3.15 -9.45 -9.12
C ARG A 35 3.41 -9.74 -7.64
N MET A 36 4.68 -9.86 -7.21
CA MET A 36 5.04 -9.99 -5.80
C MET A 36 5.01 -8.62 -5.11
N GLY A 37 5.53 -7.58 -5.78
CA GLY A 37 5.48 -6.24 -5.21
C GLY A 37 6.02 -5.13 -6.10
N TYR A 38 5.58 -3.92 -5.80
CA TYR A 38 6.12 -2.71 -6.39
C TYR A 38 7.22 -2.15 -5.51
N ARG A 39 8.46 -2.28 -5.98
CA ARG A 39 9.59 -1.54 -5.45
C ARG A 39 9.48 -0.10 -5.92
N LEU A 40 9.49 0.81 -4.96
CA LEU A 40 9.29 2.23 -5.20
C LEU A 40 10.59 2.99 -5.02
N HIS A 41 10.80 4.03 -5.83
CA HIS A 41 11.93 4.94 -5.71
C HIS A 41 11.44 6.34 -5.35
N GLY A 42 11.92 6.89 -4.24
CA GLY A 42 11.61 8.22 -3.76
C GLY A 42 12.51 8.63 -2.60
N PRO A 43 12.06 9.54 -1.72
CA PRO A 43 12.78 9.88 -0.51
C PRO A 43 13.07 8.64 0.33
N ALA A 44 14.30 8.52 0.83
CA ALA A 44 14.66 7.43 1.73
C ALA A 44 13.91 7.58 3.07
N LEU A 45 13.25 6.49 3.49
CA LEU A 45 12.48 6.44 4.72
C LEU A 45 13.29 5.73 5.81
N ALA A 46 13.58 6.45 6.89
CA ALA A 46 14.43 5.98 7.98
C ALA A 46 13.61 5.70 9.24
N ARG A 47 14.03 4.66 9.98
CA ARG A 47 13.53 4.39 11.32
C ARG A 47 14.26 5.25 12.34
N SER A 48 13.53 5.68 13.37
CA SER A 48 14.11 6.33 14.55
C SER A 48 14.80 5.31 15.44
N VAL A 49 14.35 4.06 15.44
CA VAL A 49 14.92 2.97 16.24
C VAL A 49 15.27 1.79 15.32
N PRO A 50 16.56 1.39 15.24
CA PRO A 50 16.94 0.13 14.63
C PRO A 50 16.56 -1.02 15.57
N THR A 51 15.54 -1.77 15.21
CA THR A 51 15.11 -2.97 15.96
C THR A 51 14.91 -4.11 14.98
N GLU A 52 15.42 -5.28 15.32
CA GLU A 52 15.11 -6.52 14.61
C GLU A 52 13.62 -6.83 14.76
N LEU A 53 12.99 -7.19 13.65
CA LEU A 53 11.58 -7.58 13.63
C LEU A 53 11.49 -9.07 13.38
N LEU A 54 10.72 -9.74 14.22
CA LEU A 54 10.31 -11.12 13.94
C LEU A 54 9.45 -11.13 12.68
N SER A 55 9.56 -12.20 11.90
CA SER A 55 8.69 -12.43 10.76
C SER A 55 7.23 -12.37 11.21
N SER A 56 6.44 -11.56 10.52
CA SER A 56 5.03 -11.36 10.83
C SER A 56 4.18 -11.46 9.57
N ALA A 57 2.89 -11.70 9.74
CA ALA A 57 1.96 -11.80 8.62
C ALA A 57 1.94 -10.49 7.81
N VAL A 58 1.89 -10.64 6.49
CA VAL A 58 1.73 -9.55 5.53
C VAL A 58 0.64 -9.91 4.53
N THR A 59 0.04 -8.89 3.92
CA THR A 59 -1.06 -9.06 2.97
C THR A 59 -0.87 -8.17 1.74
N PHE A 60 -1.71 -8.35 0.73
CA PHE A 60 -1.79 -7.41 -0.39
C PHE A 60 -1.93 -5.98 0.13
N GLY A 61 -1.17 -5.05 -0.43
CA GLY A 61 -1.19 -3.64 -0.10
C GLY A 61 -0.34 -3.26 1.12
N THR A 62 0.28 -4.22 1.81
CA THR A 62 1.24 -3.91 2.88
C THR A 62 2.44 -3.16 2.30
N VAL A 63 2.78 -2.02 2.91
CA VAL A 63 3.92 -1.19 2.52
C VAL A 63 5.07 -1.44 3.48
N GLN A 64 6.07 -2.19 3.04
CA GLN A 64 7.27 -2.50 3.80
C GLN A 64 8.39 -1.51 3.48
N VAL A 65 9.24 -1.22 4.45
CA VAL A 65 10.46 -0.41 4.23
C VAL A 65 11.70 -1.20 4.66
N PRO A 66 12.46 -1.77 3.71
CA PRO A 66 13.73 -2.43 4.00
C PRO A 66 14.81 -1.44 4.50
N PRO A 67 15.97 -1.92 4.98
CA PRO A 67 17.07 -1.07 5.46
C PRO A 67 17.55 0.00 4.47
N GLY A 68 17.41 -0.24 3.16
CA GLY A 68 17.73 0.76 2.12
C GLY A 68 16.75 1.95 2.04
N GLY A 69 15.69 1.96 2.85
CA GLY A 69 14.74 3.07 2.98
C GLY A 69 13.74 3.23 1.82
N GLN A 70 13.86 2.44 0.76
CA GLN A 70 12.97 2.47 -0.40
C GLN A 70 11.76 1.55 -0.20
N PRO A 71 10.52 2.07 -0.21
CA PRO A 71 9.35 1.27 0.13
C PRO A 71 9.02 0.19 -0.92
N ILE A 72 8.43 -0.91 -0.46
CA ILE A 72 7.91 -1.99 -1.28
C ILE A 72 6.43 -2.17 -0.95
N VAL A 73 5.55 -2.06 -1.94
CA VAL A 73 4.13 -2.39 -1.78
C VAL A 73 3.90 -3.83 -2.22
N LEU A 74 3.45 -4.68 -1.32
CA LEU A 74 3.21 -6.10 -1.60
C LEU A 74 1.93 -6.30 -2.42
N LEU A 75 1.97 -7.21 -3.38
CA LEU A 75 0.89 -7.49 -4.33
C LEU A 75 0.41 -8.95 -4.24
N ALA A 76 -0.31 -9.42 -5.27
CA ALA A 76 -1.10 -10.65 -5.23
C ALA A 76 -0.27 -11.91 -5.00
N ASP A 77 0.98 -11.94 -5.47
CA ASP A 77 1.86 -13.10 -5.39
C ASP A 77 2.93 -12.93 -4.29
N ALA A 78 2.75 -11.95 -3.39
CA ALA A 78 3.67 -11.71 -2.28
C ALA A 78 3.72 -12.89 -1.31
N GLN A 79 4.86 -13.04 -0.63
CA GLN A 79 4.98 -13.93 0.52
C GLN A 79 3.93 -13.62 1.61
N THR A 80 3.55 -14.62 2.41
CA THR A 80 2.56 -14.47 3.50
C THR A 80 3.17 -13.94 4.80
N THR A 81 4.51 -13.96 4.91
CA THR A 81 5.25 -13.46 6.08
C THR A 81 6.43 -12.59 5.66
N GLY A 82 6.78 -11.58 6.45
CA GLY A 82 7.94 -10.74 6.19
C GLY A 82 8.55 -10.16 7.46
N GLY A 83 9.86 -9.88 7.41
CA GLY A 83 10.63 -9.30 8.52
C GLY A 83 10.90 -7.81 8.40
N TYR A 84 10.34 -7.13 7.39
CA TYR A 84 10.51 -5.69 7.22
C TYR A 84 9.38 -4.91 7.91
N PRO A 85 9.69 -3.73 8.49
CA PRO A 85 8.72 -2.86 9.14
C PRO A 85 7.62 -2.44 8.16
N ARG A 86 6.37 -2.51 8.61
CA ARG A 86 5.20 -2.17 7.80
C ARG A 86 4.79 -0.74 8.14
N LEU A 87 5.14 0.18 7.25
CA LEU A 87 4.87 1.61 7.41
C LEU A 87 3.38 1.90 7.24
N ALA A 88 2.73 1.26 6.27
CA ALA A 88 1.35 1.52 5.92
C ALA A 88 0.67 0.28 5.33
N GLN A 89 -0.66 0.34 5.23
CA GLN A 89 -1.48 -0.66 4.57
C GLN A 89 -2.41 0.06 3.59
N VAL A 90 -2.24 -0.21 2.29
CA VAL A 90 -3.15 0.28 1.25
C VAL A 90 -4.54 -0.31 1.49
N ILE A 91 -5.58 0.49 1.32
CA ILE A 91 -6.96 0.06 1.53
C ILE A 91 -7.44 -0.80 0.34
N THR A 92 -8.31 -1.77 0.62
CA THR A 92 -8.85 -2.69 -0.41
C THR A 92 -9.51 -1.95 -1.57
N ALA A 93 -10.19 -0.83 -1.29
CA ALA A 93 -10.85 -0.01 -2.30
C ALA A 93 -9.90 0.55 -3.38
N ASP A 94 -8.60 0.65 -3.07
CA ASP A 94 -7.60 1.19 -3.98
C ASP A 94 -6.73 0.10 -4.62
N PHE A 95 -6.97 -1.18 -4.34
CA PHE A 95 -6.19 -2.29 -4.92
C PHE A 95 -6.23 -2.30 -6.45
N GLY A 96 -7.40 -2.04 -7.03
CA GLY A 96 -7.55 -1.94 -8.49
C GLY A 96 -6.74 -0.79 -9.08
N ALA A 97 -6.74 0.38 -8.44
CA ALA A 97 -5.97 1.54 -8.89
C ALA A 97 -4.46 1.30 -8.74
N LEU A 98 -4.04 0.65 -7.64
CA LEU A 98 -2.66 0.26 -7.41
C LEU A 98 -2.19 -0.72 -8.50
N ALA A 99 -2.92 -1.82 -8.75
CA ALA A 99 -2.53 -2.86 -9.70
C ALA A 99 -2.42 -2.38 -11.17
N GLN A 100 -2.97 -1.21 -11.49
CA GLN A 100 -2.88 -0.59 -12.83
C GLN A 100 -1.67 0.35 -12.97
N ALA A 101 -0.92 0.59 -11.89
CA ALA A 101 0.31 1.36 -11.98
C ALA A 101 1.39 0.60 -12.77
N ARG A 102 2.21 1.35 -13.51
CA ARG A 102 3.26 0.80 -14.39
C ARG A 102 4.62 1.35 -13.97
N PRO A 103 5.72 0.64 -14.27
CA PRO A 103 7.05 1.21 -14.14
C PRO A 103 7.15 2.62 -14.76
N GLY A 104 7.77 3.55 -14.03
CA GLY A 104 7.85 4.97 -14.39
C GLY A 104 6.66 5.82 -13.91
N HIS A 105 5.54 5.24 -13.49
CA HIS A 105 4.45 6.02 -12.88
C HIS A 105 4.84 6.52 -11.48
N ALA A 106 4.50 7.76 -11.18
CA ALA A 106 4.57 8.31 -9.83
C ALA A 106 3.30 7.99 -9.03
N LEU A 107 3.46 7.34 -7.89
CA LEU A 107 2.45 7.12 -6.85
C LEU A 107 2.56 8.23 -5.80
N ARG A 108 1.43 8.61 -5.21
CA ARG A 108 1.39 9.40 -3.96
C ARG A 108 0.48 8.65 -2.99
N PHE A 109 0.85 8.63 -1.72
CA PHE A 109 0.01 8.06 -0.68
C PHE A 109 -0.75 9.16 0.05
N THR A 110 -1.99 8.89 0.43
CA THR A 110 -2.74 9.75 1.35
C THR A 110 -3.27 8.92 2.51
N GLU A 111 -3.19 9.49 3.69
CA GLU A 111 -3.68 8.84 4.90
C GLU A 111 -5.21 8.87 4.93
N VAL A 112 -5.82 7.76 5.34
CA VAL A 112 -7.23 7.67 5.74
C VAL A 112 -7.34 6.95 7.08
N SER A 113 -8.42 7.20 7.81
CA SER A 113 -8.76 6.43 9.01
C SER A 113 -9.23 5.02 8.65
N LEU A 114 -9.17 4.10 9.62
CA LEU A 114 -9.70 2.75 9.46
C LEU A 114 -11.21 2.77 9.17
N ALA A 115 -11.96 3.67 9.81
CA ALA A 115 -13.40 3.82 9.59
C ALA A 115 -13.72 4.27 8.15
N GLU A 116 -12.97 5.22 7.61
CA GLU A 116 -13.10 5.64 6.20
C GLU A 116 -12.73 4.50 5.25
N ALA A 117 -11.66 3.76 5.54
CA ALA A 117 -11.27 2.59 4.74
C ALA A 117 -12.38 1.53 4.67
N GLN A 118 -13.01 1.22 5.81
CA GLN A 118 -14.14 0.29 5.91
C GLN A 118 -15.38 0.81 5.15
N ALA A 119 -15.71 2.10 5.29
CA ALA A 119 -16.83 2.70 4.59
C ALA A 119 -16.64 2.65 3.05
N LEU A 120 -15.42 2.91 2.58
CA LEU A 120 -15.06 2.83 1.16
C LEU A 120 -15.15 1.39 0.63
N TYR A 121 -14.68 0.41 1.41
CA TYR A 121 -14.82 -1.00 1.08
C TYR A 121 -16.29 -1.41 0.92
N LEU A 122 -17.15 -1.07 1.90
CA LEU A 122 -18.58 -1.37 1.83
C LEU A 122 -19.28 -0.65 0.66
N ALA A 123 -18.86 0.57 0.32
CA ALA A 123 -19.37 1.28 -0.85
C ALA A 123 -18.97 0.58 -2.16
N GLN A 124 -17.73 0.10 -2.27
CA GLN A 124 -17.26 -0.67 -3.42
C GLN A 124 -18.03 -1.98 -3.56
N GLU A 125 -18.21 -2.74 -2.47
CA GLU A 125 -18.98 -3.99 -2.46
C GLU A 125 -20.43 -3.77 -2.91
N ARG A 126 -21.10 -2.72 -2.41
CA ARG A 126 -22.45 -2.35 -2.86
C ARG A 126 -22.48 -2.03 -4.35
N ARG A 127 -21.50 -1.26 -4.85
CA ARG A 127 -21.40 -0.94 -6.28
C ARG A 127 -21.24 -2.19 -7.12
N LEU A 128 -20.35 -3.11 -6.75
CA LEU A 128 -20.13 -4.35 -7.47
C LEU A 128 -21.38 -5.23 -7.48
N ARG A 129 -22.06 -5.39 -6.35
CA ARG A 129 -23.32 -6.15 -6.26
C ARG A 129 -24.43 -5.56 -7.12
N ALA A 130 -24.52 -4.23 -7.21
CA ALA A 130 -25.51 -3.55 -8.05
C ALA A 130 -25.30 -3.79 -9.56
N LEU A 131 -24.11 -4.21 -10.00
CA LEU A 131 -23.86 -4.57 -11.41
C LEU A 131 -24.49 -5.92 -11.79
N GLY A 132 -24.73 -6.81 -10.82
CA GLY A 132 -25.30 -8.14 -11.07
C GLY A 132 -26.64 -8.10 -11.83
N PRO A 133 -27.66 -7.38 -11.33
CA PRO A 133 -28.95 -7.25 -12.02
C PRO A 133 -28.84 -6.61 -13.41
N ALA A 134 -27.93 -5.64 -13.60
CA ALA A 134 -27.74 -4.95 -14.88
C ALA A 134 -27.14 -5.85 -15.97
N ILE A 135 -26.40 -6.89 -15.59
CA ILE A 135 -25.85 -7.90 -16.50
C ILE A 135 -26.88 -9.00 -16.78
N ALA A 136 -27.74 -9.32 -15.80
CA ALA A 136 -28.77 -10.36 -15.93
C ALA A 136 -29.88 -10.01 -16.95
N TRP A 137 -30.06 -8.74 -17.32
CA TRP A 137 -31.07 -8.32 -18.32
C TRP A 137 -30.56 -8.34 -19.77
N LYS A 138 -29.32 -8.81 -20.01
CA LYS A 138 -28.74 -8.97 -21.35
C LYS A 138 -28.57 -10.43 -21.79
N LEU A 139 -29.09 -11.39 -21.03
CA LEU A 139 -29.23 -12.81 -21.38
C LEU A 139 -30.72 -13.16 -21.45
#